data_AF-A0AAD4DN94-F1
#
_entry.id   AF-A0AAD4DN94-F1
#
_cell.length_a   1.000
_cell.length_b   1.000
_cell.length_c   1.000
_cell.angle_alpha   90.00
_cell.angle_beta   90.00
_cell.angle_gamma   90.00
#
_symmetry.space_group_name_H-M   'P 1'
#
loop_
_entity.id
_entity.type
_entity.pdbx_description
1 polymer ?
#
loop_
_entity_poly.entity_id
_entity_poly.type
_entity_poly.pdbx_seq_one_letter_code
_entity_poly.pdbx_strand_id
1 'polypeptide(L)'
;FQISTDVFYFLELNPRLQVEHPTTEMVSGVNLPAAQLQVAIGIILHRIRHIRTLYGLQRKPRPKGHVVAVRITAENPDTGFKPSSGSLQELDFRSSMNVGGYFSFSTAGGLHEFTGSQFGHIFAYGEDRSESRKNMVEGA
;
A
#
# COMPACT_ATOMS: atom_id res chain seq x y z
N PHE A 1 -13.22 4.64 -12.19
CA PHE A 1 -12.91 5.37 -13.44
C PHE A 1 -12.72 4.36 -14.57
N GLN A 2 -13.37 4.54 -15.71
CA GLN A 2 -13.17 3.70 -16.89
C GLN A 2 -12.37 4.52 -17.92
N ILE A 3 -11.15 4.08 -18.21
CA ILE A 3 -10.09 4.89 -18.84
C ILE A 3 -10.28 5.05 -20.37
N SER A 4 -11.19 4.30 -20.99
CA SER A 4 -11.26 4.14 -22.45
C SER A 4 -11.74 5.37 -23.24
N THR A 5 -12.30 6.40 -22.60
CA THR A 5 -12.91 7.54 -23.30
C THR A 5 -12.31 8.90 -22.94
N ASP A 6 -11.24 8.96 -22.14
CA ASP A 6 -10.71 10.20 -21.55
C ASP A 6 -11.77 11.04 -20.78
N VAL A 7 -12.86 10.37 -20.39
CA VAL A 7 -13.96 10.92 -19.58
C VAL A 7 -14.00 10.18 -18.26
N PHE A 8 -14.13 10.93 -17.17
CA PHE A 8 -14.17 10.39 -15.83
C PHE A 8 -15.61 10.41 -15.30
N TYR A 9 -16.06 9.28 -14.78
CA TYR A 9 -17.35 9.13 -14.09
C TYR A 9 -17.11 8.82 -12.62
N PHE A 10 -17.86 9.49 -11.75
CA PHE A 10 -17.90 9.15 -10.32
C PHE A 10 -18.46 7.73 -10.15
N LEU A 11 -17.85 6.95 -9.26
CA LEU A 11 -18.34 5.62 -8.89
C LEU A 11 -18.86 5.65 -7.46
N GLU A 12 -17.97 5.96 -6.52
CA GLU A 12 -18.26 5.97 -5.09
C GLU A 12 -17.21 6.79 -4.32
N LEU A 13 -17.47 6.98 -3.02
CA LEU A 13 -16.51 7.51 -2.06
C LEU A 13 -16.39 6.50 -0.92
N ASN A 14 -15.17 6.04 -0.64
CA ASN A 14 -14.88 5.13 0.46
C ASN A 14 -14.56 5.96 1.72
N PRO A 15 -15.44 6.00 2.75
CA PRO A 15 -15.24 6.83 3.95
C PRO A 15 -14.30 6.18 4.97
N ARG A 16 -13.18 5.63 4.51
CA ARG A 16 -12.20 4.89 5.32
C ARG A 16 -10.82 4.98 4.68
N LEU A 17 -9.78 4.72 5.48
CA LEU A 17 -8.45 4.51 4.93
C LEU A 17 -8.46 3.21 4.09
N GLN A 18 -7.91 3.27 2.88
CA GLN A 18 -7.78 2.10 2.01
C GLN A 18 -6.51 1.31 2.37
N VAL A 19 -6.51 -0.01 2.17
CA VAL A 19 -5.37 -0.85 2.54
C VAL A 19 -4.11 -0.53 1.71
N GLU A 20 -4.30 -0.06 0.48
CA GLU A 20 -3.25 0.40 -0.43
C GLU A 20 -2.70 1.81 -0.11
N HIS A 21 -3.12 2.44 0.99
CA HIS A 21 -2.64 3.77 1.39
C HIS A 21 -1.11 3.94 1.43
N PRO A 22 -0.27 2.92 1.75
CA PRO A 22 1.18 3.12 1.79
C PRO A 22 1.77 3.53 0.44
N THR A 23 1.12 3.19 -0.69
CA THR A 23 1.49 3.71 -2.01
C THR A 23 1.47 5.24 -2.06
N THR A 24 0.42 5.85 -1.51
CA THR A 24 0.25 7.30 -1.42
C THR A 24 1.19 7.89 -0.37
N GLU A 25 1.40 7.21 0.75
CA GLU A 25 2.35 7.66 1.77
C GLU A 25 3.77 7.79 1.22
N MET A 26 4.23 6.78 0.47
CA MET A 26 5.58 6.75 -0.08
C MET A 26 5.81 7.84 -1.15
N VAL A 27 4.84 8.09 -2.04
CA VAL A 27 5.01 9.14 -3.07
C VAL A 27 4.76 10.56 -2.53
N SER A 28 4.07 10.72 -1.41
CA SER A 28 3.80 12.02 -0.80
C SER A 28 4.72 12.36 0.38
N GLY A 29 5.32 11.35 1.03
CA GLY A 29 6.02 11.49 2.30
C GLY A 29 5.08 11.76 3.49
N VAL A 30 3.77 11.47 3.36
CA VAL A 30 2.79 11.70 4.43
C VAL A 30 2.44 10.39 5.12
N ASN A 31 2.76 10.30 6.41
CA ASN A 31 2.18 9.26 7.29
C ASN A 31 0.68 9.54 7.51
N LEU A 32 -0.18 8.78 6.83
CA LEU A 32 -1.63 8.94 6.81
C LEU A 32 -2.29 8.49 8.12
N PRO A 33 -1.95 7.33 8.73
CA PRO A 33 -2.49 6.97 10.05
C PRO A 33 -2.21 8.03 11.12
N ALA A 34 -0.97 8.55 11.17
CA ALA A 34 -0.62 9.62 12.11
C ALA A 34 -1.34 10.94 11.80
N ALA A 35 -1.59 11.25 10.52
CA ALA A 35 -2.39 12.41 10.14
C ALA A 35 -3.86 12.24 10.55
N GLN A 36 -4.45 11.06 10.38
CA GLN A 36 -5.81 10.75 10.84
C GLN A 36 -5.94 10.95 12.35
N LEU A 37 -4.98 10.46 13.15
CA LEU A 37 -4.97 10.67 14.60
C LEU A 37 -4.92 12.17 14.95
N GLN A 38 -4.03 12.92 14.31
CA GLN A 38 -3.90 14.37 14.54
C GLN A 38 -5.20 15.12 14.21
N VAL A 39 -5.83 14.81 13.08
CA VAL A 39 -7.13 15.39 12.71
C VAL A 39 -8.21 15.02 13.73
N ALA A 40 -8.24 13.76 14.19
CA ALA A 40 -9.21 13.29 15.17
C ALA A 40 -9.10 14.02 16.53
N ILE A 41 -7.90 14.45 16.92
CA ILE A 41 -7.67 15.28 18.12
C ILE A 41 -7.79 16.79 17.87
N GLY A 42 -8.33 17.20 16.72
CA GLY A 42 -8.61 18.60 16.39
C GLY A 42 -7.45 19.38 15.79
N ILE A 43 -6.35 18.73 15.40
CA ILE A 43 -5.25 19.42 14.71
C ILE A 43 -5.64 19.68 13.25
N ILE A 44 -5.66 20.95 12.89
CA ILE A 44 -5.89 21.42 11.51
C ILE A 44 -4.72 21.07 10.59
N LEU A 45 -5.02 20.77 9.31
CA LEU A 45 -4.06 20.19 8.35
C LEU A 45 -2.74 20.97 8.22
N HIS A 46 -2.80 22.30 8.19
CA HIS A 46 -1.59 23.14 8.03
C HIS A 46 -0.66 23.14 9.26
N ARG A 47 -1.06 22.51 10.38
CA ARG A 47 -0.22 22.28 11.56
C ARG A 47 0.43 20.89 11.55
N ILE A 48 -0.03 19.97 10.71
CA ILE A 48 0.53 18.62 10.56
C ILE A 48 1.86 18.73 9.79
N ARG A 49 2.96 18.27 10.41
CA ARG A 49 4.33 18.39 9.86
C ARG A 49 4.44 17.86 8.43
N HIS A 50 3.94 16.65 8.17
CA HIS A 50 4.06 16.04 6.85
C HIS A 50 3.29 16.80 5.76
N ILE A 51 2.11 17.34 6.10
CA ILE A 51 1.33 18.18 5.18
C ILE A 51 2.12 19.45 4.85
N ARG A 52 2.71 20.11 5.87
CA ARG A 52 3.58 21.28 5.63
C ARG A 52 4.78 20.95 4.76
N THR A 53 5.39 19.78 4.92
CA THR A 53 6.51 19.33 4.09
C THR A 53 6.09 19.03 2.66
N LEU A 54 4.91 18.41 2.47
CA LEU A 54 4.36 18.11 1.14
C LEU A 54 4.12 19.37 0.31
N TYR A 55 3.63 20.44 0.94
CA TYR A 55 3.42 21.74 0.28
C TYR A 55 4.69 22.61 0.29
N GLY A 56 5.57 22.54 1.28
CA GLY A 56 6.83 23.28 1.33
C GLY A 56 6.70 24.77 0.97
N LEU A 57 7.64 25.28 0.14
CA LEU A 57 7.56 26.60 -0.52
C LEU A 57 6.77 26.56 -1.84
N GLN A 58 6.47 25.37 -2.39
CA GLN A 58 5.82 25.22 -3.69
C GLN A 58 4.31 25.08 -3.52
N ARG A 59 3.52 25.99 -4.08
CA ARG A 59 2.05 25.94 -3.95
C ARG A 59 1.40 24.67 -4.50
N LYS A 60 2.10 23.88 -5.33
CA LYS A 60 1.60 22.64 -5.95
C LYS A 60 2.49 21.44 -5.58
N PRO A 61 1.99 20.47 -4.79
CA PRO A 61 2.74 19.26 -4.48
C PRO A 61 2.96 18.41 -5.74
N ARG A 62 4.09 17.70 -5.77
CA ARG A 62 4.43 16.72 -6.83
C ARG A 62 4.69 15.36 -6.19
N PRO A 63 4.22 14.25 -6.81
CA PRO A 63 4.62 12.91 -6.40
C PRO A 63 6.14 12.76 -6.48
N LYS A 64 6.72 12.06 -5.50
CA LYS A 64 8.13 11.64 -5.51
C LYS A 64 8.20 10.19 -5.96
N GLY A 65 8.75 9.95 -7.14
CA GLY A 65 8.86 8.62 -7.74
C GLY A 65 7.52 7.95 -8.03
N HIS A 66 7.55 6.62 -8.05
CA HIS A 66 6.43 5.73 -8.29
C HIS A 66 6.49 4.52 -7.36
N VAL A 67 5.32 3.98 -6.99
CA VAL A 67 5.22 2.81 -6.14
C VAL A 67 4.27 1.80 -6.74
N VAL A 68 4.74 0.56 -6.85
CA VAL A 68 3.91 -0.61 -7.15
C VAL A 68 3.67 -1.36 -5.85
N ALA A 69 2.42 -1.70 -5.57
CA ALA A 69 2.04 -2.54 -4.44
C ALA A 69 1.43 -3.85 -4.91
N VAL A 70 1.74 -4.93 -4.19
CA VAL A 70 1.19 -6.26 -4.44
C VAL A 70 0.62 -6.80 -3.14
N ARG A 71 -0.62 -7.29 -3.21
CA ARG A 71 -1.26 -8.02 -2.12
C ARG A 71 -0.86 -9.48 -2.21
N ILE A 72 -0.43 -10.04 -1.08
CA ILE A 72 -0.10 -11.47 -0.99
C ILE A 72 -1.29 -12.18 -0.34
N THR A 73 -1.90 -13.09 -1.09
CA THR A 73 -3.13 -13.81 -0.70
C THR A 73 -2.90 -15.32 -0.65
N ALA A 74 -3.68 -16.01 0.18
CA ALA A 74 -3.73 -17.47 0.24
C ALA A 74 -4.71 -18.06 -0.80
N GLU A 75 -4.86 -17.38 -1.95
CA GLU A 75 -5.73 -17.81 -3.05
C GLU A 75 -4.96 -18.65 -4.05
N ASN A 76 -5.53 -19.79 -4.46
CA ASN A 76 -4.87 -20.68 -5.40
C ASN A 76 -5.37 -20.42 -6.84
N PRO A 77 -4.52 -19.89 -7.76
CA PRO A 77 -4.92 -19.58 -9.13
C PRO A 77 -5.33 -20.83 -9.93
N ASP A 78 -4.73 -21.99 -9.69
CA ASP A 78 -5.04 -23.25 -10.40
C ASP A 78 -6.45 -23.78 -10.08
N THR A 79 -7.01 -23.35 -8.94
CA THR A 79 -8.36 -23.71 -8.51
C THR A 79 -9.37 -22.59 -8.70
N GLY A 80 -9.02 -21.57 -9.49
CA GLY A 80 -9.88 -20.42 -9.75
C GLY A 80 -9.88 -19.39 -8.62
N PHE A 81 -8.72 -19.15 -8.01
CA PHE A 81 -8.52 -18.19 -6.90
C PHE A 81 -9.33 -18.51 -5.64
N LYS A 82 -9.57 -19.79 -5.35
CA LYS A 82 -10.22 -20.18 -4.09
C LYS A 82 -9.29 -19.87 -2.91
N PRO A 83 -9.79 -19.23 -1.84
CA PRO A 83 -9.00 -19.02 -0.63
C PRO A 83 -8.72 -20.36 0.05
N SER A 84 -7.54 -20.47 0.65
CA SER A 84 -7.12 -21.63 1.43
C SER A 84 -6.76 -21.22 2.85
N SER A 85 -6.92 -22.16 3.80
CA SER A 85 -6.58 -22.00 5.21
C SER A 85 -5.52 -23.02 5.61
N GLY A 86 -4.74 -22.73 6.65
CA GLY A 86 -3.66 -23.62 7.10
C GLY A 86 -2.55 -22.89 7.85
N SER A 87 -1.52 -23.63 8.24
CA SER A 87 -0.36 -23.08 8.97
C SER A 87 0.72 -22.57 8.00
N LEU A 88 1.31 -21.42 8.30
CA LEU A 88 2.49 -20.92 7.59
C LEU A 88 3.74 -21.60 8.14
N GLN A 89 4.40 -22.41 7.31
CA GLN A 89 5.60 -23.14 7.73
C GLN A 89 6.85 -22.24 7.72
N GLU A 90 6.98 -21.40 6.69
CA GLU A 90 8.15 -20.55 6.47
C GLU A 90 7.73 -19.20 5.91
N LEU A 91 8.44 -18.15 6.33
CA LEU A 91 8.34 -16.79 5.79
C LEU A 91 9.73 -16.15 5.78
N ASP A 92 10.42 -16.21 4.65
CA ASP A 92 11.69 -15.51 4.40
C ASP A 92 11.46 -14.38 3.39
N PHE A 93 11.00 -13.22 3.86
CA PHE A 93 10.85 -12.05 3.00
C PHE A 93 12.14 -11.23 2.96
N ARG A 94 12.73 -11.08 1.77
CA ARG A 94 14.00 -10.38 1.57
C ARG A 94 13.74 -8.93 1.19
N SER A 95 13.71 -8.07 2.19
CA SER A 95 13.63 -6.62 1.93
C SER A 95 14.90 -6.12 1.22
N SER A 96 14.73 -5.10 0.39
CA SER A 96 15.83 -4.34 -0.20
C SER A 96 15.63 -2.84 0.05
N MET A 97 16.56 -2.01 -0.43
CA MET A 97 16.46 -0.55 -0.24
C MET A 97 15.16 0.04 -0.81
N ASN A 98 14.64 -0.54 -1.90
CA ASN A 98 13.45 -0.06 -2.59
C ASN A 98 12.22 -0.98 -2.42
N VAL A 99 12.38 -2.14 -1.78
CA VAL A 99 11.30 -3.12 -1.60
C VAL A 99 11.13 -3.44 -0.12
N GLY A 100 9.92 -3.20 0.37
CA GLY A 100 9.52 -3.52 1.74
C GLY A 100 8.14 -4.16 1.77
N GLY A 101 7.77 -4.72 2.91
CA GLY A 101 6.48 -5.36 3.09
C GLY A 101 6.20 -5.68 4.53
N TYR A 102 4.94 -5.94 4.82
CA TYR A 102 4.49 -6.41 6.14
C TYR A 102 3.50 -7.56 5.96
N PHE A 103 3.47 -8.43 6.97
CA PHE A 103 2.63 -9.62 7.01
C PHE A 103 1.86 -9.66 8.34
N SER A 104 0.67 -10.25 8.32
CA SER A 104 -0.23 -10.29 9.48
C SER A 104 0.10 -11.40 10.48
N PHE A 105 1.01 -12.31 10.12
CA PHE A 105 1.40 -13.47 10.93
C PHE A 105 2.91 -13.70 10.84
N SER A 106 3.51 -14.22 11.92
CA SER A 106 4.89 -14.70 11.94
C SER A 106 4.96 -16.20 11.60
N THR A 107 6.17 -16.74 11.42
CA THR A 107 6.41 -18.19 11.47
C THR A 107 5.81 -18.75 12.78
N ALA A 108 5.03 -19.84 12.66
CA ALA A 108 4.12 -20.43 13.68
C ALA A 108 2.69 -19.84 13.77
N GLY A 109 2.33 -18.84 12.97
CA GLY A 109 0.95 -18.42 12.77
C GLY A 109 0.20 -19.28 11.73
N GLY A 110 -1.13 -19.21 11.74
CA GLY A 110 -1.98 -19.89 10.76
C GLY A 110 -3.09 -18.99 10.25
N LEU A 111 -3.48 -19.20 9.00
CA LEU A 111 -4.60 -18.54 8.36
C LEU A 111 -5.86 -19.33 8.69
N HIS A 112 -6.75 -18.72 9.48
CA HIS A 112 -8.03 -19.32 9.84
C HIS A 112 -9.05 -19.03 8.74
N GLU A 113 -10.03 -19.93 8.56
CA GLU A 113 -11.13 -19.80 7.59
C GLU A 113 -11.98 -18.52 7.70
N PHE A 114 -11.90 -17.79 8.83
CA PHE A 114 -12.62 -16.54 9.06
C PHE A 114 -11.76 -15.30 8.83
N THR A 115 -10.48 -15.47 8.49
CA THR A 115 -9.58 -14.38 8.13
C THR A 115 -9.70 -14.09 6.63
N GLY A 116 -9.48 -12.83 6.24
CA GLY A 116 -9.36 -12.49 4.82
C GLY A 116 -8.19 -13.25 4.17
N SER A 117 -8.30 -13.55 2.88
CA SER A 117 -7.26 -14.29 2.15
C SER A 117 -5.93 -13.54 2.08
N GLN A 118 -5.96 -12.21 2.15
CA GLN A 118 -4.76 -11.38 2.18
C GLN A 118 -4.06 -11.48 3.55
N PHE A 119 -2.81 -11.95 3.53
CA PHE A 119 -1.97 -12.02 4.73
C PHE A 119 -0.72 -11.15 4.65
N GLY A 120 -0.38 -10.64 3.46
CA GLY A 120 0.79 -9.80 3.25
C GLY A 120 0.55 -8.64 2.29
N HIS A 121 1.43 -7.65 2.36
CA HIS A 121 1.46 -6.53 1.45
C HIS A 121 2.91 -6.13 1.18
N ILE A 122 3.30 -6.10 -0.09
CA ILE A 122 4.65 -5.73 -0.54
C ILE A 122 4.55 -4.43 -1.35
N PHE A 123 5.53 -3.56 -1.19
CA PHE A 123 5.63 -2.26 -1.85
C PHE A 123 7.03 -2.12 -2.45
N ALA A 124 7.09 -1.74 -3.73
CA ALA A 124 8.32 -1.45 -4.44
C ALA A 124 8.30 0.00 -4.92
N TYR A 125 9.29 0.78 -4.50
CA TYR A 125 9.55 2.13 -4.97
C TYR A 125 10.46 2.14 -6.20
N GLY A 126 10.35 3.17 -7.03
CA GLY A 126 11.32 3.51 -8.07
C GLY A 126 11.14 4.97 -8.50
N GLU A 127 12.10 5.53 -9.22
CA GLU A 127 11.97 6.90 -9.77
C GLU A 127 10.84 6.98 -10.80
N ASP A 128 10.54 5.86 -11.47
CA ASP A 128 9.40 5.73 -12.38
C ASP A 128 8.67 4.37 -12.26
N ARG A 129 7.61 4.23 -13.06
CA ARG A 129 6.78 3.01 -13.10
C ARG A 129 7.54 1.78 -13.57
N SER A 130 8.46 1.94 -14.51
CA SER A 130 9.24 0.82 -15.05
C SER A 130 10.20 0.28 -14.00
N GLU A 131 10.87 1.18 -13.29
CA GLU A 131 11.80 0.85 -12.22
C GLU A 131 11.09 0.21 -11.03
N SER A 132 10.01 0.80 -10.51
CA SER A 132 9.23 0.21 -9.41
C SER A 132 8.68 -1.18 -9.74
N ARG A 133 8.24 -1.40 -10.99
CA ARG A 133 7.86 -2.73 -11.47
C ARG A 133 9.03 -3.70 -11.48
N LYS A 134 10.20 -3.27 -11.98
CA LYS A 134 11.42 -4.11 -12.01
C LYS A 134 11.84 -4.48 -10.60
N ASN A 135 11.86 -3.51 -9.68
CA ASN A 135 12.17 -3.72 -8.27
C ASN A 135 11.21 -4.72 -7.61
N MET A 136 9.90 -4.68 -7.91
CA MET A 136 8.95 -5.68 -7.41
C MET A 136 9.24 -7.11 -7.90
N VAL A 137 9.70 -7.27 -9.14
CA VAL A 137 9.95 -8.60 -9.75
C VAL A 137 11.31 -9.17 -9.35
N GLU A 138 12.33 -8.32 -9.25
CA GLU A 138 13.73 -8.73 -9.06
C GLU A 138 14.25 -8.53 -7.63
N GLY A 139 13.58 -7.71 -6.82
CA GLY A 139 14.06 -7.24 -5.53
C GLY A 139 13.29 -7.75 -4.30
N ALA A 140 12.39 -8.72 -4.49
CA ALA A 140 11.66 -9.44 -3.44
C ALA A 140 12.15 -10.90 -3.34
#